data_AF-A0A376LSN1-F1
#
_entry.id   AF-A0A376LSN1-F1
#
_cell.length_a   1.000
_cell.length_b   1.000
_cell.length_c   1.000
_cell.angle_alpha   90.00
_cell.angle_beta   90.00
_cell.angle_gamma   90.00
#
_symmetry.space_group_name_H-M   'P 1'
#
loop_
_entity.id
_entity.type
_entity.pdbx_description
1 polymer ?
#
loop_
_entity_poly.entity_id
_entity_poly.type
_entity_poly.pdbx_seq_one_letter_code
_entity_poly.pdbx_strand_id
1 'polypeptide(L)'
;MYCCATWKKGAEYVRLDAVGFMWKEPGTSCIHLEKTHLIIKLLRSIIDDVAPGTVIITETNVPHRDNIAYFGNGDDEAHMVYQFSLPPLVLHAVQKQNVEALCAWAQNLTLPSSNTTWFNFLASHDGIGLNPLRGLLPESEILALVEALQQ
;
A
#
# COMPACT_ATOMS: atom_id res chain seq x y z
N MET A 1 -11.33 -9.67 -9.98
CA MET A 1 -10.00 -9.05 -10.09
C MET A 1 -9.03 -10.16 -10.48
N TYR A 2 -8.66 -10.26 -11.76
CA TYR A 2 -7.84 -11.38 -12.27
C TYR A 2 -6.39 -11.22 -11.81
N CYS A 3 -6.00 -11.93 -10.76
CA CYS A 3 -4.68 -11.84 -10.13
C CYS A 3 -3.54 -12.48 -10.95
N CYS A 4 -3.85 -13.17 -12.07
CA CYS A 4 -2.87 -13.99 -12.82
C CYS A 4 -3.06 -13.93 -14.35
N ALA A 5 -3.45 -12.79 -14.91
CA ALA A 5 -3.36 -12.62 -16.37
C ALA A 5 -1.94 -12.15 -16.73
N THR A 6 -1.19 -12.98 -17.45
CA THR A 6 0.10 -12.57 -18.01
C THR A 6 -0.11 -11.42 -19.01
N TRP A 7 0.85 -10.51 -19.16
CA TRP A 7 0.81 -9.36 -20.08
C TRP A 7 0.25 -9.69 -21.47
N LYS A 8 0.63 -10.85 -22.01
CA LYS A 8 0.16 -11.40 -23.30
C LYS A 8 -1.35 -11.68 -23.38
N LYS A 9 -2.05 -11.74 -22.24
CA LYS A 9 -3.50 -11.99 -22.14
C LYS A 9 -4.31 -10.70 -21.92
N GLY A 10 -3.69 -9.51 -22.01
CA GLY A 10 -4.38 -8.23 -21.88
C GLY A 10 -4.68 -7.85 -20.43
N ALA A 11 -3.75 -8.09 -19.50
CA ALA A 11 -3.87 -7.57 -18.14
C ALA A 11 -3.74 -6.05 -18.13
N GLU A 12 -4.82 -5.35 -17.76
CA GLU A 12 -4.82 -3.89 -17.55
C GLU A 12 -4.24 -3.50 -16.17
N TYR A 13 -4.31 -4.40 -15.19
CA TYR A 13 -3.81 -4.17 -13.84
C TYR A 13 -2.98 -5.36 -13.37
N VAL A 14 -1.78 -5.08 -12.85
CA VAL A 14 -0.89 -6.08 -12.27
C VAL A 14 -0.62 -5.72 -10.83
N ARG A 15 -1.19 -6.52 -9.92
CA ARG A 15 -0.91 -6.44 -8.49
C ARG A 15 0.39 -7.18 -8.19
N LEU A 16 1.37 -6.46 -7.68
CA LEU A 16 2.58 -7.04 -7.12
C LEU A 16 2.32 -7.32 -5.63
N ASP A 17 2.20 -8.61 -5.32
CA ASP A 17 1.96 -9.11 -3.98
C ASP A 17 3.25 -9.13 -3.15
N ALA A 18 3.16 -8.74 -1.88
CA ALA A 18 4.26 -8.82 -0.91
C ALA A 18 5.60 -8.22 -1.40
N VAL A 19 5.56 -7.09 -2.14
CA VAL A 19 6.76 -6.53 -2.79
C VAL A 19 7.88 -6.19 -1.82
N GLY A 20 7.56 -5.87 -0.57
CA GLY A 20 8.54 -5.61 0.49
C GLY A 20 9.62 -6.67 0.63
N PHE A 21 9.30 -7.94 0.36
CA PHE A 21 10.15 -9.11 0.62
C PHE A 21 10.87 -9.63 -0.63
N MET A 22 10.85 -8.87 -1.73
CA MET A 22 11.37 -9.33 -3.03
C MET A 22 12.88 -9.59 -3.02
N TRP A 23 13.64 -8.92 -2.14
CA TRP A 23 15.09 -9.11 -2.00
C TRP A 23 15.47 -9.54 -0.58
N LYS A 24 16.41 -10.49 -0.48
CA LYS A 24 16.95 -10.98 0.80
C LYS A 24 18.46 -10.80 0.84
N GLU A 25 18.94 -10.22 1.93
CA GLU A 25 20.37 -9.99 2.15
C GLU A 25 20.74 -10.34 3.60
N PRO A 26 21.69 -11.27 3.84
CA PRO A 26 22.11 -11.65 5.18
C PRO A 26 22.56 -10.43 6.01
N GLY A 27 22.08 -10.33 7.25
CA GLY A 27 22.41 -9.21 8.15
C GLY A 27 21.54 -7.96 7.98
N THR A 28 20.56 -7.98 7.08
CA THR A 28 19.57 -6.90 6.92
C THR A 28 18.17 -7.33 7.38
N SER A 29 17.24 -6.38 7.46
CA SER A 29 15.83 -6.65 7.75
C SER A 29 15.11 -7.45 6.65
N CYS A 30 15.72 -7.61 5.47
CA CYS A 30 15.14 -8.27 4.30
C CYS A 30 13.76 -7.72 3.88
N ILE A 31 13.49 -6.45 4.21
CA ILE A 31 12.25 -5.74 3.88
C ILE A 31 12.58 -4.33 3.41
N HIS A 32 11.91 -3.85 2.35
CA HIS A 32 12.11 -2.51 1.77
C HIS A 32 13.55 -2.18 1.36
N LEU A 33 14.31 -3.19 0.94
CA LEU A 33 15.69 -2.96 0.49
C LEU A 33 15.70 -2.18 -0.84
N GLU A 34 16.72 -1.36 -1.06
CA GLU A 34 16.88 -0.58 -2.30
C GLU A 34 16.80 -1.46 -3.56
N LYS A 35 17.33 -2.68 -3.49
CA LYS A 35 17.27 -3.67 -4.57
C LYS A 35 15.83 -4.05 -4.94
N THR A 36 14.91 -4.06 -3.98
CA THR A 36 13.48 -4.25 -4.25
C THR A 36 12.93 -3.12 -5.12
N HIS A 37 13.24 -1.85 -4.78
CA HIS A 37 12.82 -0.70 -5.57
C HIS A 37 13.38 -0.75 -6.99
N LEU A 38 14.66 -1.10 -7.15
CA LEU A 38 15.28 -1.25 -8.47
C LEU A 38 14.60 -2.32 -9.34
N ILE A 39 14.16 -3.43 -8.75
CA ILE A 39 13.40 -4.46 -9.48
C ILE A 39 12.06 -3.90 -9.94
N ILE A 40 11.36 -3.13 -9.09
CA ILE A 40 10.07 -2.52 -9.46
C ILE A 40 10.26 -1.50 -10.60
N LYS A 41 11.32 -0.68 -10.56
CA LYS A 41 11.67 0.25 -11.65
C LYS A 41 11.95 -0.46 -12.97
N LEU A 42 12.69 -1.56 -12.90
CA LEU A 42 12.97 -2.40 -14.07
C LEU A 42 11.67 -2.99 -14.64
N LEU A 43 10.80 -3.54 -13.78
CA LEU A 43 9.51 -4.07 -14.20
C LEU A 43 8.68 -2.96 -14.86
N ARG A 44 8.57 -1.79 -14.23
CA ARG A 44 7.88 -0.63 -14.79
C ARG A 44 8.36 -0.28 -16.19
N SER A 45 9.68 -0.23 -16.38
CA SER A 45 10.28 0.10 -17.68
C SER A 45 9.97 -0.96 -18.76
N ILE A 46 9.98 -2.24 -18.40
CA ILE A 46 9.63 -3.34 -19.32
C ILE A 46 8.14 -3.26 -19.72
N ILE A 47 7.28 -2.91 -18.77
CA ILE A 47 5.84 -2.85 -18.95
C ILE A 47 5.45 -1.70 -19.86
N ASP A 48 6.05 -0.54 -19.66
CA ASP A 48 5.80 0.64 -20.48
C ASP A 48 6.17 0.40 -21.96
N ASP A 49 7.17 -0.45 -22.22
CA ASP A 49 7.58 -0.84 -23.58
C ASP A 49 6.72 -1.96 -24.19
N VAL A 50 6.42 -3.02 -23.41
CA VAL A 50 5.76 -4.22 -23.92
C VAL A 50 4.22 -4.13 -23.90
N ALA A 51 3.65 -3.36 -22.97
CA ALA A 51 2.22 -3.26 -22.74
C ALA A 51 1.84 -1.85 -22.24
N PRO A 52 1.93 -0.82 -23.11
CA PRO A 52 1.57 0.55 -22.74
C PRO A 52 0.09 0.61 -22.31
N GLY A 53 -0.14 1.05 -21.08
CA GLY A 53 -1.47 1.13 -20.47
C GLY A 53 -1.71 0.14 -19.32
N THR A 54 -0.81 -0.80 -19.06
CA THR A 54 -0.92 -1.65 -17.87
C THR A 54 -0.47 -0.93 -16.61
N VAL A 55 -1.32 -0.94 -15.59
CA VAL A 55 -1.11 -0.28 -14.29
C VAL A 55 -0.51 -1.26 -13.29
N ILE A 56 0.57 -0.84 -12.62
CA ILE A 56 1.21 -1.61 -11.55
C ILE A 56 0.66 -1.16 -10.20
N ILE A 57 0.19 -2.11 -9.41
CA ILE A 57 -0.31 -1.88 -8.06
C ILE A 57 0.59 -2.59 -7.06
N THR A 58 1.21 -1.87 -6.12
CA THR A 58 2.03 -2.49 -5.06
C THR A 58 1.21 -2.70 -3.79
N GLU A 59 1.32 -3.90 -3.25
CA GLU A 59 0.68 -4.29 -2.00
C GLU A 59 1.74 -4.41 -0.89
N THR A 60 1.73 -3.46 0.06
CA THR A 60 2.56 -3.55 1.27
C THR A 60 1.79 -3.16 2.53
N ASN A 61 1.65 -4.09 3.46
CA ASN A 61 0.96 -3.90 4.74
C ASN A 61 1.91 -3.35 5.82
N VAL A 62 2.46 -2.16 5.57
CA VAL A 62 3.47 -1.50 6.42
C VAL A 62 3.03 -0.08 6.79
N PRO A 63 3.71 0.59 7.74
CA PRO A 63 3.38 1.97 8.10
C PRO A 63 3.33 2.88 6.87
N HIS A 64 2.44 3.87 6.90
CA HIS A 64 2.08 4.69 5.73
C HIS A 64 3.31 5.23 4.98
N ARG A 65 4.31 5.75 5.72
CA ARG A 65 5.56 6.29 5.16
C ARG A 65 6.33 5.31 4.27
N ASP A 66 6.40 4.04 4.69
CA ASP A 66 7.19 3.00 4.02
C ASP A 66 6.45 2.51 2.76
N ASN A 67 5.13 2.62 2.77
CA ASN A 67 4.28 2.31 1.64
C ASN A 67 4.34 3.39 0.54
N ILE A 68 4.43 4.69 0.89
CA ILE A 68 4.56 5.78 -0.10
C ILE A 68 5.87 5.66 -0.90
N ALA A 69 6.92 5.09 -0.30
CA ALA A 69 8.22 4.95 -0.96
C ALA A 69 8.16 4.17 -2.29
N TYR A 70 7.14 3.32 -2.48
CA TYR A 70 6.92 2.56 -3.71
C TYR A 70 6.40 3.36 -4.91
N PHE A 71 6.05 4.63 -4.71
CA PHE A 71 5.87 5.54 -5.84
C PHE A 71 7.20 5.99 -6.45
N GLY A 72 8.34 5.75 -5.77
CA GLY A 72 9.65 6.17 -6.25
C GLY A 72 9.72 7.69 -6.43
N ASN A 73 10.10 8.14 -7.63
CA ASN A 73 10.10 9.56 -7.98
C ASN A 73 8.72 10.08 -8.45
N GLY A 74 7.69 9.24 -8.43
CA GLY A 74 6.34 9.53 -8.91
C GLY A 74 6.07 9.04 -10.32
N ASP A 75 7.07 8.65 -11.11
CA ASP A 75 6.88 8.19 -12.49
C ASP A 75 7.62 6.88 -12.81
N ASP A 76 8.56 6.43 -11.96
CA ASP A 76 9.48 5.33 -12.26
C ASP A 76 9.18 3.99 -11.58
N GLU A 77 8.30 3.95 -10.57
CA GLU A 77 7.92 2.72 -9.86
C GLU A 77 6.42 2.38 -10.06
N ALA A 78 5.68 2.22 -8.97
CA ALA A 78 4.28 1.83 -8.98
C ALA A 78 3.39 2.97 -9.48
N HIS A 79 2.36 2.63 -10.25
CA HIS A 79 1.31 3.57 -10.63
C HIS A 79 0.31 3.76 -9.50
N MET A 80 0.05 2.67 -8.76
CA MET A 80 -0.88 2.66 -7.65
C MET A 80 -0.30 1.96 -6.43
N VAL A 81 -0.63 2.47 -5.25
CA VAL A 81 -0.23 1.90 -3.97
C VAL A 81 -1.46 1.65 -3.12
N TYR A 82 -1.57 0.47 -2.51
CA TYR A 82 -2.67 0.12 -1.60
C TYR A 82 -2.69 1.01 -0.36
N GLN A 83 -3.86 1.59 -0.05
CA GLN A 83 -3.99 2.46 1.12
C GLN A 83 -4.40 1.71 2.38
N PHE A 84 -3.49 0.90 2.92
CA PHE A 84 -3.74 0.04 4.07
C PHE A 84 -4.11 0.75 5.38
N SER A 85 -3.83 2.06 5.50
CA SER A 85 -4.27 2.86 6.65
C SER A 85 -5.75 3.23 6.60
N LEU A 86 -6.40 3.20 5.43
CA LEU A 86 -7.80 3.61 5.30
C LEU A 86 -8.79 2.67 6.02
N PRO A 87 -8.79 1.33 5.77
CA PRO A 87 -9.70 0.42 6.45
C PRO A 87 -9.69 0.54 7.98
N PRO A 88 -8.53 0.49 8.66
CA PRO A 88 -8.51 0.54 10.12
C PRO A 88 -8.85 1.93 10.66
N LEU A 89 -8.58 3.02 9.94
CA LEU A 89 -9.00 4.37 10.34
C LEU A 89 -10.51 4.56 10.24
N VAL A 90 -11.14 4.01 9.19
CA VAL A 90 -12.61 4.02 9.07
C VAL A 90 -13.24 3.21 10.19
N LEU A 91 -12.68 2.02 10.49
CA LEU A 91 -13.13 1.18 11.60
C LEU A 91 -13.01 1.90 12.94
N HIS A 92 -11.87 2.57 13.18
CA HIS A 92 -11.66 3.41 14.35
C HIS A 92 -12.71 4.54 14.44
N ALA A 93 -12.95 5.25 13.33
CA ALA A 93 -13.89 6.36 13.30
C ALA A 93 -15.33 5.93 13.60
N VAL A 94 -15.75 4.77 13.08
CA VAL A 94 -17.06 4.17 13.38
C VAL A 94 -17.14 3.76 14.85
N GLN A 95 -16.12 3.08 15.38
CA GLN A 95 -16.13 2.57 16.76
C GLN A 95 -16.08 3.68 17.80
N LYS A 96 -15.26 4.72 17.58
CA LYS A 96 -15.15 5.89 18.46
C LYS A 96 -16.22 6.94 18.23
N GLN A 97 -16.97 6.83 17.13
CA GLN A 97 -17.85 7.89 16.63
C GLN A 97 -17.13 9.25 16.48
N ASN A 98 -15.84 9.21 16.12
CA ASN A 98 -15.00 10.39 15.95
C ASN A 98 -14.17 10.28 14.65
N VAL A 99 -14.34 11.24 13.74
CA VAL A 99 -13.66 11.28 12.43
C VAL A 99 -12.37 12.11 12.41
N GLU A 100 -11.98 12.75 13.51
CA GLU A 100 -10.82 13.65 13.57
C GLU A 100 -9.54 13.01 13.03
N ALA A 101 -9.20 11.80 13.51
CA ALA A 101 -8.00 11.10 13.05
C ALA A 101 -8.05 10.73 11.56
N LEU A 102 -9.21 10.30 11.07
CA LEU A 102 -9.42 9.96 9.65
C LEU A 102 -9.28 11.22 8.78
N CYS A 103 -9.89 12.34 9.17
CA CYS A 103 -9.79 13.61 8.47
C CYS A 103 -8.36 14.16 8.48
N ALA A 104 -7.68 14.13 9.63
CA ALA A 104 -6.30 14.59 9.77
C ALA A 104 -5.36 13.77 8.89
N TRP A 105 -5.53 12.45 8.85
CA TRP A 105 -4.78 11.59 7.94
C TRP A 105 -5.09 11.91 6.47
N ALA A 106 -6.37 12.04 6.10
CA ALA A 106 -6.78 12.31 4.72
C ALA A 106 -6.25 13.65 4.18
N GLN A 107 -6.15 14.68 5.04
CA GLN A 107 -5.60 15.99 4.69
C GLN A 107 -4.10 15.97 4.43
N ASN A 108 -3.37 15.01 5.01
CA ASN A 108 -1.92 14.87 4.81
C ASN A 108 -1.56 13.99 3.61
N LEU A 109 -2.56 13.43 2.90
CA LEU A 109 -2.31 12.62 1.71
C LEU A 109 -1.85 13.50 0.57
N THR A 110 -0.64 13.24 0.11
CA THR A 110 -0.04 13.88 -1.06
C THR A 110 0.34 12.80 -2.06
N LEU A 111 0.13 13.09 -3.34
CA LEU A 111 0.60 12.26 -4.43
C LEU A 111 1.90 12.86 -4.97
N PRO A 112 2.92 12.04 -5.26
CA PRO A 112 4.19 12.53 -5.80
C PRO A 112 4.06 13.02 -7.24
N SER A 113 3.09 12.52 -8.02
CA SER A 113 2.85 12.93 -9.41
C SER A 113 1.37 12.86 -9.78
N SER A 114 1.00 13.42 -10.93
CA SER A 114 -0.34 13.26 -11.53
C SER A 114 -0.56 11.88 -12.16
N ASN A 115 0.51 11.11 -12.36
CA ASN A 115 0.48 9.78 -12.98
C ASN A 115 0.35 8.66 -11.94
N THR A 116 0.32 9.02 -10.65
CA THR A 116 0.18 8.10 -9.53
C THR A 116 -1.13 8.32 -8.81
N THR A 117 -1.71 7.26 -8.26
CA THR A 117 -2.93 7.37 -7.45
C THR A 117 -2.97 6.32 -6.36
N TRP A 118 -3.72 6.59 -5.31
CA TRP A 118 -3.97 5.63 -4.26
C TRP A 118 -4.99 4.57 -4.68
N PHE A 119 -4.77 3.32 -4.27
CA PHE A 119 -5.80 2.28 -4.31
C PHE A 119 -6.53 2.26 -2.97
N ASN A 120 -7.67 2.95 -2.91
CA ASN A 120 -8.54 3.03 -1.74
C ASN A 120 -9.41 1.79 -1.60
N PHE A 121 -9.43 1.21 -0.41
CA PHE A 121 -10.29 0.07 -0.09
C PHE A 121 -10.73 0.12 1.38
N LEU A 122 -11.83 -0.57 1.70
CA LEU A 122 -12.39 -0.63 3.05
C LEU A 122 -12.28 -2.01 3.71
N ALA A 123 -12.05 -3.05 2.91
CA ALA A 123 -11.78 -4.41 3.39
C ALA A 123 -11.03 -5.18 2.30
N SER A 124 -10.12 -6.06 2.70
CA SER A 124 -9.46 -7.03 1.81
C SER A 124 -9.83 -8.45 2.21
N HIS A 125 -9.43 -9.43 1.40
CA HIS A 125 -9.57 -10.84 1.70
C HIS A 125 -8.68 -11.30 2.88
N ASP A 126 -7.62 -10.54 3.18
CA ASP A 126 -6.71 -10.77 4.31
C ASP A 126 -7.21 -10.11 5.61
N GLY A 127 -8.36 -9.42 5.56
CA GLY A 127 -8.95 -8.73 6.70
C GLY A 127 -8.44 -7.30 6.88
N ILE A 128 -8.55 -6.77 8.11
CA ILE A 128 -8.16 -5.40 8.46
C ILE A 128 -6.90 -5.45 9.31
N GLY A 129 -5.77 -5.06 8.73
CA GLY A 129 -4.50 -4.92 9.45
C GLY A 129 -4.48 -3.65 10.30
N LEU A 130 -4.04 -3.77 11.56
CA LEU A 130 -3.88 -2.62 12.48
C LEU A 130 -2.45 -2.05 12.49
N ASN A 131 -1.48 -2.76 11.92
CA ASN A 131 -0.10 -2.29 11.82
C ASN A 131 0.03 -0.92 11.11
N PRO A 132 -0.72 -0.63 10.03
CA PRO A 132 -0.70 0.67 9.35
C PRO A 132 -1.22 1.85 10.19
N LEU A 133 -1.86 1.61 11.35
CA LEU A 133 -2.26 2.65 12.29
C LEU A 133 -1.10 3.17 13.14
N ARG A 134 -0.02 2.37 13.28
CA ARG A 134 1.13 2.76 14.08
C ARG A 134 1.80 3.99 13.45
N GLY A 135 1.91 5.06 14.23
CA GLY A 135 2.38 6.37 13.77
C GLY A 135 1.28 7.34 13.35
N LEU A 136 0.04 6.87 13.22
CA LEU A 136 -1.15 7.72 12.99
C LEU A 136 -2.02 7.87 14.23
N LEU A 137 -2.13 6.81 15.04
CA LEU A 137 -2.86 6.80 16.30
C LEU A 137 -1.96 6.40 17.48
N PRO A 138 -2.28 6.86 18.71
CA PRO A 138 -1.66 6.36 19.93
C PRO A 138 -1.88 4.85 20.09
N GLU A 139 -0.89 4.15 20.64
CA GLU A 139 -0.98 2.70 20.85
C GLU A 139 -2.14 2.29 21.76
N SER A 140 -2.49 3.13 22.74
CA SER A 140 -3.66 2.94 23.61
C SER A 140 -4.98 2.90 22.83
N GLU A 141 -5.13 3.71 21.78
CA GLU A 141 -6.34 3.72 20.95
C GLU A 141 -6.41 2.48 20.04
N ILE A 142 -5.27 2.02 19.53
CA ILE A 142 -5.19 0.79 18.75
C ILE A 142 -5.58 -0.41 19.62
N LEU A 143 -5.09 -0.48 20.86
CA LEU A 143 -5.45 -1.55 21.79
C LEU A 143 -6.93 -1.51 22.19
N ALA A 144 -7.48 -0.33 22.46
CA ALA A 144 -8.91 -0.18 22.75
C ALA A 144 -9.79 -0.64 21.57
N LEU A 145 -9.34 -0.42 20.33
CA LEU A 145 -10.03 -0.92 19.14
C LEU A 145 -10.01 -2.46 19.09
N VAL A 146 -8.88 -3.10 19.43
CA VAL A 146 -8.79 -4.57 19.50
C VAL A 146 -9.73 -5.13 20.55
N GLU A 147 -9.72 -4.57 21.77
CA GLU A 147 -10.58 -5.02 22.87
C GLU A 147 -12.07 -4.91 22.52
N ALA A 148 -12.46 -3.82 21.85
CA ALA A 148 -13.85 -3.60 21.45
C ALA A 148 -14.34 -4.57 20.37
N LEU A 149 -13.44 -5.06 19.50
CA LEU A 149 -13.76 -5.99 18.41
C LEU A 149 -13.67 -7.47 18.80
N GLN A 150 -13.18 -7.77 20.00
CA GLN A 150 -13.13 -9.13 20.56
C GLN A 150 -14.42 -9.55 21.29
N GLN A 151 -15.37 -8.63 21.46
CA GLN A 151 -16.69 -8.86 22.08
C GLN A 151 -17.74 -9.27 21.05
#